data_AF-A0AAQ3X9S1-F1
#
_entry.id   AF-A0AAQ3X9S1-F1
#
_cell.length_a   1.000
_cell.length_b   1.000
_cell.length_c   1.000
_cell.angle_alpha   90.00
_cell.angle_beta   90.00
_cell.angle_gamma   90.00
#
_symmetry.space_group_name_H-M   'P 1'
#
loop_
_entity.id
_entity.type
_entity.pdbx_description
1 polymer ?
#
loop_
_entity_poly.entity_id
_entity_poly.type
_entity_poly.pdbx_seq_one_letter_code
_entity_poly.pdbx_strand_id
1 'polypeptide(L)'
;MGLLDSFADSVGLKINFSKTSLTPINIPQDTIAHLTCAFGCSTGSLPFTYLGLPLGSTKPKVEDFLPLVQKCERRLASTVNKLTNTENIICEVCLPRDSAGLGVLNLKTQNEALFVTSRIFENMKI
;
A
#
# COMPACT_ATOMS: atom_id res chain seq x y z
N MET A 1 3.77 1.87 38.80
CA MET A 1 4.20 2.69 37.66
C MET A 1 5.26 1.87 36.94
N GLY A 2 5.04 1.54 35.67
CA GLY A 2 5.91 0.64 34.91
C GLY A 2 7.15 1.37 34.37
N LEU A 3 8.21 0.64 34.05
CA LEU A 3 9.46 1.19 33.50
C LEU A 3 9.21 2.02 32.23
N LEU A 4 8.32 1.53 31.35
CA LEU A 4 7.96 2.20 30.12
C LEU A 4 7.27 3.54 30.37
N ASP A 5 6.49 3.65 31.44
CA ASP A 5 5.77 4.86 31.83
C ASP A 5 6.77 5.95 32.25
N SER A 6 7.72 5.60 33.12
CA SER A 6 8.80 6.50 33.54
C SER A 6 9.67 6.98 32.38
N PHE A 7 9.94 6.10 31.41
CA PHE A 7 10.67 6.47 30.20
C PHE A 7 9.85 7.43 29.34
N ALA A 8 8.57 7.16 29.13
CA ALA A 8 7.69 8.01 28.35
C ALA A 8 7.58 9.42 28.94
N ASP A 9 7.43 9.52 30.27
CA ASP A 9 7.42 10.79 30.98
C ASP A 9 8.71 11.58 30.77
N SER A 10 9.87 10.91 30.78
CA SER A 10 11.17 11.58 30.58
C SER A 10 11.34 12.18 29.18
N VAL A 11 10.68 11.60 28.17
CA VAL A 11 10.69 12.10 26.78
C VAL A 11 9.47 12.95 26.44
N GLY A 12 8.58 13.20 27.40
CA GLY A 12 7.34 13.96 27.19
C GLY A 12 6.31 13.24 26.31
N LEU A 13 6.32 11.91 26.27
CA LEU A 13 5.36 11.08 25.54
C LEU A 13 4.43 10.34 26.50
N LYS A 14 3.30 9.87 25.97
CA LYS A 14 2.35 9.03 26.71
C LYS A 14 2.14 7.70 26.00
N ILE A 15 2.33 6.61 26.71
CA ILE A 15 2.17 5.26 26.16
C ILE A 15 0.69 4.86 26.14
N ASN A 16 0.30 4.17 25.08
CA ASN A 16 -1.01 3.55 24.96
C ASN A 16 -0.91 2.07 25.32
N PHE A 17 -1.08 1.74 26.60
CA PHE A 17 -1.03 0.35 27.08
C PHE A 17 -2.13 -0.55 26.50
N SER A 18 -3.20 -0.01 25.91
CA SER A 18 -4.19 -0.81 25.18
C SER A 18 -3.68 -1.29 23.81
N LYS A 19 -2.64 -0.66 23.26
CA LYS A 19 -1.99 -1.03 21.99
C LYS A 19 -0.60 -1.64 22.19
N THR A 20 -0.01 -1.48 23.38
CA THR A 20 1.31 -2.00 23.72
C THR A 20 1.19 -3.34 24.44
N SER A 21 1.81 -4.37 23.89
CA SER A 21 1.88 -5.70 24.48
C SER A 21 3.29 -6.28 24.37
N LEU A 22 3.69 -7.10 25.33
CA LEU A 22 4.93 -7.87 25.29
C LEU A 22 4.64 -9.26 24.71
N THR A 23 5.17 -9.54 23.52
CA THR A 23 5.04 -10.86 22.89
C THR A 23 6.33 -11.66 23.10
N PRO A 24 6.33 -12.71 23.94
CA PRO A 24 7.54 -13.45 24.26
C PRO A 24 7.92 -14.42 23.13
N ILE A 25 9.23 -14.61 22.93
CA ILE A 25 9.78 -15.54 21.93
C ILE A 25 10.76 -16.48 22.64
N ASN A 26 10.35 -17.74 22.85
CA ASN A 26 11.18 -18.76 23.48
C ASN A 26 11.69 -18.37 24.90
N ILE A 27 10.81 -17.81 25.73
CA ILE A 27 11.10 -17.36 27.11
C ILE A 27 10.22 -18.17 28.08
N PRO A 28 10.74 -18.63 29.24
CA PRO A 28 9.94 -19.30 30.27
C PRO A 28 8.90 -18.37 30.90
N GLN A 29 7.77 -18.93 31.35
CA GLN A 29 6.62 -18.16 31.85
C GLN A 29 6.95 -17.28 33.06
N ASP A 30 7.81 -17.74 33.97
CA ASP A 30 8.21 -16.97 35.15
C ASP A 30 8.84 -15.63 34.74
N THR A 31 9.77 -15.66 33.78
CA THR A 31 10.42 -14.46 33.25
C THR A 31 9.41 -13.56 32.52
N ILE A 32 8.43 -14.12 31.83
CA ILE A 32 7.39 -13.33 31.14
C ILE A 32 6.59 -12.52 32.15
N ALA A 33 6.16 -13.14 33.26
CA ALA A 33 5.41 -12.47 34.32
C ALA A 33 6.24 -11.35 34.99
N HIS A 34 7.54 -11.59 35.22
CA HIS A 34 8.43 -10.56 35.73
C HIS A 34 8.56 -9.38 34.77
N LEU A 35 8.71 -9.64 33.46
CA LEU A 35 8.86 -8.59 32.45
C LEU A 35 7.57 -7.78 32.28
N THR A 36 6.41 -8.42 32.17
CA THR A 36 5.13 -7.71 32.03
C THR A 36 4.81 -6.86 33.25
N CYS A 37 5.13 -7.34 34.46
CA CYS A 37 5.03 -6.55 35.68
C CYS A 37 5.99 -5.34 35.66
N ALA A 38 7.25 -5.52 35.26
CA ALA A 38 8.24 -4.45 35.18
C ALA A 38 7.88 -3.38 34.15
N PHE A 39 7.40 -3.79 32.97
CA PHE A 39 7.04 -2.86 31.89
C PHE A 39 5.64 -2.27 32.05
N GLY A 40 4.74 -2.92 32.78
CA GLY A 40 3.33 -2.50 32.94
C GLY A 40 2.46 -2.76 31.71
N CYS A 41 2.84 -3.70 30.84
CA CYS A 41 2.10 -4.05 29.62
C CYS A 41 1.51 -5.46 29.68
N SER A 42 0.51 -5.75 28.86
CA SER A 42 -0.10 -7.07 28.76
C SER A 42 0.77 -8.05 27.97
N THR A 43 0.64 -9.34 28.25
CA THR A 43 1.27 -10.40 27.45
C THR A 43 0.52 -10.57 26.13
N GLY A 44 1.22 -10.49 25.01
CA GLY A 44 0.74 -10.81 23.66
C GLY A 44 1.13 -12.21 23.22
N SER A 45 0.61 -12.64 22.07
CA SER A 45 0.91 -13.94 21.46
C SER A 45 1.24 -13.80 19.98
N LEU A 46 1.99 -14.77 19.44
CA LEU A 46 2.20 -14.94 18.00
C LEU A 46 1.12 -15.85 17.41
N PRO A 47 0.74 -15.66 16.13
CA PRO A 47 1.13 -14.55 15.25
C PRO A 47 0.31 -13.28 15.50
N PHE A 48 0.89 -12.10 15.27
CA PHE A 48 0.18 -10.80 15.36
C PHE A 48 0.53 -9.90 14.19
N THR A 49 -0.29 -8.88 13.91
CA THR A 49 -0.06 -7.97 12.78
C THR A 49 0.80 -6.77 13.17
N TYR A 50 1.88 -6.53 12.43
CA TYR A 50 2.71 -5.34 12.54
C TYR A 50 2.80 -4.62 11.19
N LEU A 51 2.40 -3.35 11.15
CA LEU A 51 2.38 -2.53 9.93
C LEU A 51 1.59 -3.14 8.74
N GLY A 52 0.61 -4.00 9.04
CA GLY A 52 -0.19 -4.69 8.02
C GLY A 52 0.39 -6.01 7.53
N LEU A 53 1.45 -6.53 8.19
CA LEU A 53 2.03 -7.83 7.91
C LEU A 53 1.86 -8.77 9.11
N PRO A 54 1.55 -10.05 8.90
CA PRO A 54 1.59 -11.03 9.97
C PRO A 54 3.05 -11.28 10.38
N LEU A 55 3.35 -10.98 11.63
CA LEU A 55 4.56 -11.42 12.32
C LEU A 55 4.25 -12.73 13.04
N GLY A 56 4.98 -13.77 12.67
CA GLY A 56 4.92 -15.09 13.27
C GLY A 56 6.32 -15.68 13.40
N SER A 57 6.40 -16.87 14.00
CA SER A 57 7.66 -17.62 14.07
C SER A 57 8.08 -18.24 12.73
N THR A 58 7.19 -18.22 11.74
CA THR A 58 7.38 -18.81 10.41
C THR A 58 7.62 -17.74 9.35
N LYS A 59 8.32 -18.11 8.27
CA LYS A 59 8.54 -17.24 7.12
C LYS A 59 7.19 -16.91 6.45
N PRO A 60 6.82 -15.62 6.31
CA PRO A 60 5.59 -15.23 5.62
C PRO A 60 5.59 -15.72 4.18
N LYS A 61 4.45 -16.23 3.73
CA LYS A 61 4.22 -16.66 2.34
C LYS A 61 3.74 -15.48 1.50
N VAL A 62 3.76 -15.63 0.18
CA VAL A 62 3.26 -14.60 -0.76
C VAL A 62 1.80 -14.23 -0.49
N GLU A 63 0.98 -15.19 -0.08
CA GLU A 63 -0.44 -15.00 0.28
C GLU A 63 -0.64 -14.03 1.46
N ASP A 64 0.31 -13.99 2.40
CA ASP A 64 0.26 -13.09 3.57
C ASP A 64 0.42 -11.61 3.19
N PHE A 65 0.97 -11.32 2.00
CA PHE A 65 1.14 -9.97 1.49
C PHE A 65 -0.07 -9.47 0.69
N LEU A 66 -1.05 -10.34 0.40
CA LEU A 66 -2.23 -9.99 -0.37
C LEU A 66 -2.99 -8.77 0.19
N PRO A 67 -3.15 -8.58 1.52
CA PRO A 67 -3.80 -7.39 2.06
C PRO A 67 -3.08 -6.08 1.69
N LEU A 68 -1.74 -6.10 1.59
CA LEU A 68 -0.96 -4.94 1.15
C LEU A 68 -1.13 -4.69 -0.33
N VAL A 69 -1.09 -5.75 -1.16
CA VAL A 69 -1.32 -5.64 -2.61
C VAL A 69 -2.69 -5.03 -2.87
N GLN A 70 -3.74 -5.55 -2.24
CA GLN A 70 -5.10 -5.00 -2.35
C GLN A 70 -5.22 -3.57 -1.85
N LYS A 71 -4.43 -3.17 -0.84
CA LYS A 71 -4.38 -1.77 -0.38
C LYS A 71 -3.73 -0.87 -1.42
N CYS A 72 -2.65 -1.32 -2.07
CA CYS A 72 -2.00 -0.61 -3.15
C CYS A 72 -2.90 -0.50 -4.39
N GLU A 73 -3.54 -1.59 -4.80
CA GLU A 73 -4.50 -1.63 -5.91
C GLU A 73 -5.65 -0.65 -5.69
N ARG A 74 -6.27 -0.64 -4.50
CA ARG A 74 -7.35 0.30 -4.17
C ARG A 74 -6.91 1.76 -4.26
N ARG A 75 -5.68 2.07 -3.80
CA ARG A 75 -5.12 3.44 -3.89
C ARG A 75 -4.81 3.83 -5.34
N LEU A 76 -4.29 2.89 -6.13
CA LEU A 76 -4.00 3.11 -7.54
C LEU A 76 -5.30 3.31 -8.34
N ALA A 77 -6.29 2.44 -8.15
CA ALA A 77 -7.59 2.55 -8.82
C ALA A 77 -8.27 3.89 -8.51
N SER A 78 -8.24 4.35 -7.26
CA SER A 78 -8.77 5.67 -6.90
C SER A 78 -8.05 6.81 -7.61
N THR A 79 -6.73 6.70 -7.78
CA THR A 79 -5.92 7.72 -8.47
C THR A 79 -6.17 7.72 -9.96
N VAL A 80 -6.20 6.54 -10.58
CA VAL A 80 -6.50 6.35 -12.00
C VAL A 80 -7.90 6.86 -12.32
N ASN A 81 -8.91 6.49 -11.53
CA ASN A 81 -10.29 6.95 -11.75
C ASN A 81 -10.42 8.48 -11.69
N LYS A 82 -9.65 9.16 -10.81
CA LYS A 82 -9.62 10.62 -10.77
C LYS A 82 -8.99 11.23 -12.02
N LEU A 83 -7.96 10.59 -12.58
CA LEU A 83 -7.27 11.02 -13.79
C LEU A 83 -8.05 10.69 -15.08
N THR A 84 -8.80 9.58 -15.09
CA THR A 84 -9.63 9.21 -16.23
C THR A 84 -10.92 10.01 -16.25
N ASN A 85 -11.53 10.33 -15.11
CA ASN A 85 -12.74 11.19 -15.07
C ASN A 85 -12.46 12.63 -15.51
N THR A 86 -11.19 13.01 -15.68
CA THR A 86 -10.77 14.18 -16.44
C THR A 86 -10.53 13.81 -17.92
N GLU A 87 -11.50 13.16 -18.57
CA GLU A 87 -11.47 12.88 -20.02
C GLU A 87 -11.26 14.17 -20.84
N ASN A 88 -11.67 15.32 -20.30
CA ASN A 88 -11.41 16.64 -20.89
C ASN A 88 -9.91 17.02 -20.94
N ILE A 89 -9.11 16.61 -19.95
CA ILE A 89 -7.67 16.95 -19.89
C ILE A 89 -6.86 16.08 -20.86
N ILE A 90 -7.21 14.80 -21.02
CA ILE A 90 -6.53 13.90 -21.98
C ILE A 90 -6.72 14.42 -23.41
N CYS A 91 -7.88 14.96 -23.73
CA CYS A 91 -8.16 15.60 -25.02
C CYS A 91 -7.33 16.89 -25.22
N GLU A 92 -7.24 17.77 -24.21
CA GLU A 92 -6.43 19.00 -24.30
C GLU A 92 -4.93 18.71 -24.48
N VAL A 93 -4.36 17.74 -23.76
CA VAL A 93 -2.93 17.39 -23.86
C VAL A 93 -2.57 16.89 -25.28
N CYS A 94 -3.50 16.23 -25.96
CA CYS A 94 -3.30 15.73 -27.33
C CYS A 94 -3.45 16.82 -28.41
N LEU A 95 -3.94 18.02 -28.05
CA LEU A 95 -4.03 19.13 -29.01
C LEU A 95 -2.63 19.62 -29.40
N PRO A 96 -2.46 20.21 -30.60
CA PRO A 96 -1.25 20.91 -30.98
C PRO A 96 -0.81 21.96 -29.95
N ARG A 97 0.50 22.24 -29.88
CA ARG A 97 1.06 23.28 -29.00
C ARG A 97 0.49 24.67 -29.29
N ASP A 98 0.10 24.91 -30.54
CA ASP A 98 -0.48 26.18 -30.99
C ASP A 98 -1.92 26.38 -30.50
N SER A 99 -2.60 25.30 -30.11
CA SER A 99 -3.97 25.31 -29.60
C SER A 99 -4.02 24.92 -28.11
N ALA A 100 -3.02 25.36 -27.35
CA ALA A 100 -2.89 25.15 -25.89
C ALA A 100 -2.74 23.70 -25.42
N GLY A 101 -2.44 22.74 -26.32
CA GLY A 101 -2.10 21.36 -25.95
C GLY A 101 -0.60 21.08 -25.84
N LEU A 102 -0.21 19.84 -25.55
CA LEU A 102 1.21 19.45 -25.50
C LEU A 102 1.73 18.85 -26.82
N GLY A 103 0.84 18.56 -27.76
CA GLY A 103 1.16 17.90 -29.04
C GLY A 103 1.54 16.42 -28.87
N VAL A 104 1.11 15.76 -27.80
CA VAL A 104 1.37 14.33 -27.58
C VAL A 104 0.44 13.50 -28.48
N LEU A 105 0.99 12.48 -29.11
CA LEU A 105 0.22 11.57 -29.98
C LEU A 105 -0.82 10.79 -29.15
N ASN A 106 -2.09 10.88 -29.56
CA ASN A 106 -3.15 10.10 -28.93
C ASN A 106 -3.04 8.63 -29.35
N LEU A 107 -2.56 7.79 -28.43
CA LEU A 107 -2.33 6.37 -28.69
C LEU A 107 -3.62 5.62 -29.04
N LYS A 108 -4.79 6.05 -28.56
CA LYS A 108 -6.08 5.45 -28.91
C LYS A 108 -6.40 5.71 -30.39
N THR A 109 -6.28 6.96 -30.82
CA THR A 109 -6.47 7.37 -32.23
C THR A 109 -5.44 6.70 -33.14
N GLN A 110 -4.19 6.58 -32.71
CA GLN A 110 -3.15 5.91 -33.48
C GLN A 110 -3.41 4.40 -33.61
N ASN A 111 -3.83 3.73 -32.54
CA ASN A 111 -4.15 2.30 -32.58
C ASN A 111 -5.36 2.01 -33.47
N GLU A 112 -6.40 2.86 -33.43
CA GLU A 112 -7.55 2.76 -34.35
C GLU A 112 -7.13 2.99 -35.80
N ALA A 113 -6.33 4.02 -36.08
CA ALA A 113 -5.81 4.29 -37.41
C ALA A 113 -4.96 3.12 -37.93
N LEU A 114 -4.05 2.57 -37.11
CA LEU A 114 -3.19 1.44 -37.48
C LEU A 114 -4.00 0.17 -37.78
N PHE A 115 -5.08 -0.06 -37.04
CA PHE A 115 -6.02 -1.15 -37.28
C PHE A 115 -6.77 -0.98 -38.61
N VAL A 116 -7.25 0.22 -38.89
CA VAL A 116 -7.90 0.56 -40.17
C VAL A 116 -6.90 0.44 -41.33
N THR A 117 -5.68 0.93 -41.17
CA THR A 117 -4.61 0.83 -42.16
C THR A 117 -4.27 -0.64 -42.47
N SER A 118 -4.11 -1.48 -41.45
CA SER A 118 -3.89 -2.92 -41.62
C SER A 118 -5.04 -3.58 -42.40
N ARG A 119 -6.29 -3.21 -42.10
CA ARG A 119 -7.48 -3.70 -42.81
C ARG A 119 -7.51 -3.25 -44.28
N ILE A 120 -7.13 -1.99 -44.56
CA ILE A 120 -7.08 -1.46 -45.93
C ILE A 120 -6.00 -2.19 -46.74
N PHE A 121 -4.83 -2.45 -46.15
CA PHE A 121 -3.75 -3.17 -46.81
C PHE A 121 -4.10 -4.64 -47.09
N GLU A 122 -4.89 -5.30 -46.24
CA GLU A 122 -5.43 -6.64 -46.56
C GLU A 122 -6.43 -6.59 -47.73
N ASN A 123 -7.28 -5.57 -47.80
CA ASN A 123 -8.29 -5.44 -48.86
C ASN A 123 -7.72 -4.91 -50.20
N MET A 124 -6.55 -4.27 -50.21
CA MET A 124 -5.84 -3.85 -51.42
C MET A 124 -4.94 -4.95 -52.02
N LYS A 125 -4.84 -6.11 -51.38
CA LYS A 125 -4.01 -7.24 -51.84
C LYS A 125 -4.77 -8.12 -52.86
N ILE A 126 -5.34 -7.49 -53.88
CA ILE A 126 -5.94 -8.12 -55.08
C ILE A 126 -4.92 -8.11 -56.21
#